data_AF-H9WRB3-F1
#
_entry.id   AF-H9WRB3-F1
#
_cell.length_a   1.000
_cell.length_b   1.000
_cell.length_c   1.000
_cell.angle_alpha   90.00
_cell.angle_beta   90.00
_cell.angle_gamma   90.00
#
_symmetry.space_group_name_H-M   'P 1'
#
loop_
_entity.id
_entity.type
_entity.pdbx_description
1 polymer ?
#
loop_
_entity_poly.entity_id
_entity_poly.type
_entity_poly.pdbx_seq_one_letter_code
_entity_poly.pdbx_strand_id
1 'polypeptide(L)'
;VASVSPHDCHGVFKSSNGSSLIELKLVKPGPQCKFPPVNRGYEQCLERTKRDLIVATAVSSLIGCLIMGLFANLPLGLAPGMGANAYFAYNVVGFHGSGNISYKSALAAVFLEGCMFLIISALGFRAKLAKRIPRPVRLSSAAGIGLFL
;
A
#
# COMPACT_ATOMS: atom_id res chain seq x y z
N VAL A 1 -0.31 -28.78 5.55
CA VAL A 1 0.07 -27.36 5.44
C VAL A 1 0.68 -27.14 4.06
N ALA A 2 0.13 -26.23 3.27
CA ALA A 2 0.67 -25.92 1.94
C ALA A 2 1.72 -24.81 2.10
N SER A 3 2.94 -25.08 1.66
CA SER A 3 4.03 -24.10 1.59
C SER A 3 4.34 -23.87 0.12
N VAL A 4 4.21 -22.63 -0.33
CA VAL A 4 4.53 -22.20 -1.69
C VAL A 4 5.67 -21.18 -1.58
N SER A 5 6.76 -21.41 -2.30
CA SER A 5 7.90 -20.49 -2.31
C SER A 5 7.62 -19.29 -3.23
N PRO A 6 7.78 -18.04 -2.76
CA PRO A 6 7.46 -16.84 -3.54
C PRO A 6 8.44 -16.57 -4.70
N HIS A 7 9.58 -17.27 -4.75
CA HIS A 7 10.57 -17.09 -5.81
C HIS A 7 10.30 -17.93 -7.06
N ASP A 8 9.75 -19.14 -6.90
CA ASP A 8 9.55 -20.10 -8.00
C ASP A 8 8.10 -20.47 -8.26
N CYS A 9 7.15 -19.88 -7.51
CA CYS A 9 5.72 -20.13 -7.70
C CYS A 9 5.37 -21.64 -7.61
N HIS A 10 6.24 -22.40 -6.94
CA HIS A 10 6.21 -23.84 -6.78
C HIS A 10 5.91 -24.12 -5.32
N GLY A 11 4.90 -24.94 -5.07
CA GLY A 11 4.53 -25.33 -3.73
C GLY A 11 4.11 -26.78 -3.68
N VAL A 12 4.28 -27.37 -2.51
CA VAL A 12 3.99 -28.79 -2.32
C VAL A 12 2.85 -28.92 -1.33
N PHE A 13 1.77 -29.58 -1.75
CA PHE A 13 0.66 -29.92 -0.88
C PHE A 13 0.84 -31.35 -0.37
N LYS A 14 1.02 -31.50 0.95
CA LYS A 14 1.01 -32.81 1.59
C LYS A 14 -0.42 -33.17 1.98
N SER A 15 -1.04 -34.07 1.22
CA SER A 15 -2.37 -34.63 1.54
C SER A 15 -2.30 -35.46 2.83
N SER A 16 -3.30 -35.32 3.70
CA SER A 16 -3.36 -35.94 5.03
C SER A 16 -3.56 -37.46 5.02
N ASN A 17 -3.69 -38.08 3.84
CA ASN A 17 -3.88 -39.52 3.68
C ASN A 17 -2.86 -40.05 2.65
N GLY A 18 -1.66 -40.44 3.12
CA GLY A 18 -0.67 -41.21 2.34
C GLY A 18 -0.05 -40.54 1.10
N SER A 19 1.21 -40.12 1.25
CA SER A 19 2.29 -40.29 0.24
C SER A 19 2.21 -39.68 -1.17
N SER A 20 1.25 -38.84 -1.51
CA SER A 20 1.29 -38.09 -2.79
C SER A 20 1.67 -36.62 -2.57
N LEU A 21 2.90 -36.25 -2.95
CA LEU A 21 3.30 -34.85 -3.10
C LEU A 21 2.68 -34.34 -4.40
N ILE A 22 1.59 -33.59 -4.28
CA ILE A 22 0.99 -32.91 -5.43
C ILE A 22 1.81 -31.66 -5.67
N GLU A 23 2.51 -31.65 -6.81
CA GLU A 23 3.25 -30.49 -7.28
C GLU A 23 2.26 -29.42 -7.74
N LEU A 24 2.18 -28.32 -6.98
CA LEU A 24 1.33 -27.19 -7.33
C LEU A 24 2.18 -26.16 -8.08
N LYS A 25 1.97 -26.09 -9.39
CA LYS A 25 2.52 -25.03 -10.25
C LYS A 25 1.52 -23.88 -10.30
N LEU A 26 1.89 -22.70 -9.78
CA LEU A 26 1.08 -21.50 -9.96
C LEU A 26 1.07 -21.11 -11.45
N VAL A 27 -0.05 -21.39 -12.11
CA VAL A 27 -0.35 -20.91 -13.47
C VAL A 27 -0.60 -19.40 -13.41
N LYS A 28 -0.05 -18.65 -14.37
CA LYS A 28 -0.34 -17.20 -14.53
C LYS A 28 -1.87 -17.01 -14.60
N PRO A 29 -2.45 -16.14 -13.76
CA PRO A 29 -3.90 -16.01 -13.69
C PRO A 29 -4.46 -15.57 -15.05
N GLY A 30 -5.40 -16.36 -15.59
CA GLY A 30 -6.16 -16.02 -16.79
C GLY A 30 -7.18 -14.89 -16.53
N PRO A 31 -7.94 -14.46 -17.55
CA PRO A 31 -8.92 -13.37 -17.42
C PRO A 31 -10.03 -13.65 -16.39
N GLN A 32 -10.26 -14.93 -16.07
CA GLN A 32 -11.21 -15.40 -15.05
C GLN A 32 -10.84 -15.01 -13.61
N CYS A 33 -9.59 -14.59 -13.36
CA CYS A 33 -9.20 -13.99 -12.07
C CYS A 33 -9.55 -12.50 -11.98
N LYS A 34 -9.77 -11.84 -13.13
CA LYS A 34 -10.00 -10.40 -13.24
C LYS A 34 -11.49 -10.06 -13.37
N PHE A 35 -12.31 -10.96 -13.93
CA PHE A 35 -13.74 -10.77 -14.17
C PHE A 35 -14.55 -11.95 -13.62
N PRO A 36 -15.80 -11.73 -13.17
CA PRO A 36 -16.66 -12.80 -12.68
C PRO A 36 -17.00 -13.82 -13.79
N PRO A 37 -17.13 -15.13 -13.46
CA PRO A 37 -17.04 -15.73 -12.13
C PRO A 37 -15.58 -15.94 -11.67
N VAL A 38 -15.25 -15.39 -10.50
CA VAL A 38 -13.93 -15.51 -9.86
C VAL A 38 -13.80 -16.86 -9.13
N ASN A 39 -12.60 -17.43 -9.10
CA ASN A 39 -12.37 -18.70 -8.41
C ASN A 39 -12.49 -18.55 -6.89
N ARG A 40 -13.18 -19.48 -6.21
CA ARG A 40 -13.38 -19.48 -4.75
C ARG A 40 -12.07 -19.38 -3.93
N GLY A 41 -10.98 -19.96 -4.45
CA GLY A 41 -9.64 -19.84 -3.84
C GLY A 41 -8.99 -18.46 -4.01
N TYR A 42 -9.29 -17.75 -5.10
CA TYR A 42 -8.82 -16.38 -5.32
C TYR A 42 -9.54 -15.40 -4.39
N GLU A 43 -10.85 -15.55 -4.19
CA GLU A 43 -11.61 -14.73 -3.24
C GLU A 43 -11.10 -14.87 -1.80
N GLN A 44 -10.83 -16.10 -1.36
CA GLN A 44 -10.24 -16.35 -0.03
C GLN A 44 -8.85 -15.71 0.13
N CYS A 45 -8.01 -15.78 -0.91
CA CYS A 45 -6.70 -15.14 -0.93
C CYS A 45 -6.82 -13.60 -0.87
N LEU A 46 -7.75 -13.04 -1.63
CA LEU A 46 -8.01 -11.61 -1.71
C LEU A 46 -8.50 -11.06 -0.36
N GLU A 47 -9.44 -11.75 0.28
CA GLU A 47 -9.94 -11.37 1.61
C GLU A 47 -8.86 -11.49 2.69
N ARG A 48 -8.00 -12.52 2.65
CA ARG A 48 -6.85 -12.61 3.57
C ARG A 48 -5.90 -11.43 3.38
N THR A 49 -5.53 -11.15 2.13
CA THR A 49 -4.60 -10.07 1.78
C THR A 49 -5.15 -8.70 2.21
N LYS A 50 -6.46 -8.45 2.02
CA LYS A 50 -7.12 -7.23 2.51
C LYS A 50 -6.99 -7.08 4.03
N ARG A 51 -7.24 -8.14 4.79
CA ARG A 51 -7.10 -8.11 6.26
C ARG A 51 -5.67 -7.81 6.67
N ASP A 52 -4.70 -8.48 6.07
CA ASP A 52 -3.28 -8.30 6.38
C ASP A 52 -2.83 -6.85 6.09
N LEU A 53 -3.27 -6.25 4.98
CA LEU A 53 -3.01 -4.85 4.62
C LEU A 53 -3.60 -3.86 5.62
N ILE A 54 -4.84 -4.09 6.09
CA ILE A 54 -5.49 -3.24 7.08
C ILE A 54 -4.70 -3.27 8.39
N VAL A 55 -4.33 -4.46 8.86
CA VAL A 55 -3.55 -4.63 10.09
C VAL A 55 -2.17 -3.99 9.94
N ALA A 56 -1.48 -4.21 8.82
CA ALA A 56 -0.17 -3.60 8.57
C ALA A 56 -0.23 -2.06 8.57
N THR A 57 -1.30 -1.48 8.00
CA THR A 57 -1.49 -0.03 7.96
C THR A 57 -1.84 0.53 9.35
N ALA A 58 -2.69 -0.15 10.11
CA ALA A 58 -3.02 0.26 11.48
C ALA A 58 -1.77 0.28 12.38
N VAL A 59 -0.93 -0.76 12.29
CA VAL A 59 0.32 -0.86 13.05
C VAL A 59 1.32 0.21 12.61
N SER A 60 1.46 0.48 11.31
CA SER A 60 2.37 1.52 10.83
C SER A 60 1.94 2.93 11.25
N SER A 61 0.64 3.22 11.22
CA SER A 61 0.09 4.49 11.74
C SER A 61 0.28 4.62 13.25
N LEU A 62 0.08 3.55 14.02
CA LEU A 62 0.34 3.55 15.45
C LEU A 62 1.80 3.88 15.76
N ILE A 63 2.74 3.23 15.07
CA ILE A 63 4.18 3.49 15.23
C ILE A 63 4.50 4.96 14.86
N GLY A 64 3.94 5.48 13.77
CA GLY A 64 4.11 6.87 13.37
C GLY A 64 3.60 7.85 14.43
N CYS A 65 2.40 7.63 14.96
CA CYS A 65 1.82 8.42 16.04
C CYS A 65 2.66 8.36 17.31
N LEU A 66 3.16 7.18 17.70
CA LEU A 66 4.00 7.01 18.88
C LEU A 66 5.33 7.75 18.74
N ILE A 67 5.99 7.64 17.58
CA ILE A 67 7.24 8.36 17.32
C ILE A 67 7.00 9.86 17.38
N MET A 68 5.94 10.38 16.75
CA MET A 68 5.63 11.82 16.82
C MET A 68 5.26 12.29 18.23
N GLY A 69 4.50 11.49 18.97
CA GLY A 69 4.12 11.80 20.34
C GLY A 69 5.32 11.83 21.29
N LEU A 70 6.20 10.83 21.22
CA LEU A 70 7.31 10.67 22.15
C LEU A 70 8.53 11.53 21.79
N PHE A 71 8.90 11.60 20.50
CA PHE A 71 10.11 12.34 20.08
C PHE A 71 9.85 13.82 19.77
N ALA A 72 8.69 14.15 19.20
CA ALA A 72 8.40 15.53 18.79
C ALA A 72 7.50 16.29 19.78
N ASN A 73 7.04 15.62 20.86
CA ASN A 73 6.20 16.18 21.92
C ASN A 73 4.98 16.97 21.38
N LEU A 74 4.42 16.47 20.28
CA LEU A 74 3.33 17.10 19.55
C LEU A 74 2.25 16.03 19.28
N PRO A 75 1.11 16.04 20.01
CA PRO A 75 0.10 15.00 19.92
C PRO A 75 -0.75 15.18 18.65
N LEU A 76 -0.20 14.81 17.50
CA LEU A 76 -0.91 14.78 16.22
C LEU A 76 -1.17 13.34 15.79
N GLY A 77 -2.43 13.05 15.48
CA GLY A 77 -2.81 11.78 14.85
C GLY A 77 -2.31 11.75 13.40
N LEU A 78 -1.38 10.85 13.11
CA LEU A 78 -0.93 10.56 11.75
C LEU A 78 -1.77 9.43 11.16
N ALA A 79 -2.58 9.77 10.17
CA ALA A 79 -3.36 8.82 9.39
C ALA A 79 -2.71 8.61 8.00
N PRO A 80 -2.91 7.44 7.38
CA PRO A 80 -2.41 7.19 6.02
C PRO A 80 -3.17 8.06 5.01
N GLY A 81 -2.45 8.67 4.07
CA GLY A 81 -3.03 9.53 3.05
C GLY A 81 -3.80 8.76 1.98
N MET A 82 -5.09 8.47 2.23
CA MET A 82 -5.94 7.69 1.31
C MET A 82 -6.06 8.31 -0.09
N GLY A 83 -6.06 9.65 -0.21
CA GLY A 83 -6.12 10.33 -1.51
C GLY A 83 -4.89 10.10 -2.39
N ALA A 84 -3.70 10.08 -1.80
CA ALA A 84 -2.46 9.78 -2.53
C ALA A 84 -2.44 8.32 -3.02
N ASN A 85 -2.95 7.40 -2.20
CA ASN A 85 -3.08 5.99 -2.59
C ASN A 85 -4.06 5.81 -3.77
N ALA A 86 -5.17 6.55 -3.77
CA ALA A 86 -6.13 6.54 -4.87
C ALA A 86 -5.53 7.15 -6.16
N TYR A 87 -4.83 8.29 -6.04
CA TYR A 87 -4.14 8.90 -7.18
C TYR A 87 -3.11 7.96 -7.79
N PHE A 88 -2.28 7.33 -6.95
CA PHE A 88 -1.28 6.35 -7.37
C PHE A 88 -1.91 5.17 -8.12
N ALA A 89 -2.95 4.55 -7.56
CA ALA A 89 -3.58 3.37 -8.14
C ALA A 89 -4.33 3.69 -9.45
N TYR A 90 -5.06 4.80 -9.52
CA TYR A 90 -5.94 5.10 -10.65
C TYR A 90 -5.28 5.96 -11.74
N ASN A 91 -4.44 6.94 -11.38
CA ASN A 91 -3.84 7.86 -12.36
C ASN A 91 -2.45 7.42 -12.81
N VAL A 92 -1.59 6.93 -11.89
CA VAL A 92 -0.20 6.60 -12.23
C VAL A 92 -0.10 5.21 -12.87
N VAL A 93 -0.67 4.19 -12.21
CA VAL A 93 -0.55 2.80 -12.67
C VAL A 93 -1.73 2.35 -13.54
N GLY A 94 -2.89 2.99 -13.36
CA GLY A 94 -4.12 2.68 -14.09
C GLY A 94 -4.81 1.40 -13.58
N PHE A 95 -6.09 1.25 -13.94
CA PHE A 95 -6.91 0.12 -13.50
C PHE A 95 -6.24 -1.22 -13.85
N HIS A 96 -5.90 -2.00 -12.83
CA HIS A 96 -5.20 -3.29 -12.95
C HIS A 96 -3.89 -3.23 -13.77
N GLY A 97 -3.15 -2.13 -13.68
CA GLY A 97 -1.85 -2.01 -14.37
C GLY A 97 -1.96 -1.84 -15.88
N SER A 98 -3.09 -1.34 -16.38
CA SER A 98 -3.27 -1.00 -17.80
C SER A 98 -2.60 0.31 -18.20
N GLY A 99 -1.97 1.03 -17.25
CA GLY A 99 -1.26 2.27 -17.52
C GLY A 99 0.12 2.06 -18.14
N ASN A 100 0.73 3.17 -18.56
CA ASN A 100 2.05 3.18 -19.19
C ASN A 100 3.21 2.84 -18.23
N ILE A 101 2.96 2.91 -16.91
CA ILE A 101 3.98 2.82 -15.86
C ILE A 101 3.74 1.56 -15.02
N SER A 102 4.75 0.70 -14.94
CA SER A 102 4.71 -0.51 -14.12
C SER A 102 4.71 -0.19 -12.61
N TYR A 103 4.00 -1.01 -11.82
CA TYR A 103 3.96 -0.92 -10.34
C TYR A 103 5.35 -0.81 -9.71
N LYS A 104 6.34 -1.56 -10.23
CA LYS A 104 7.71 -1.54 -9.69
C LYS A 104 8.37 -0.16 -9.83
N SER A 105 8.19 0.48 -10.98
CA SER A 105 8.74 1.83 -11.23
C SER A 105 8.01 2.88 -10.40
N ALA A 106 6.68 2.76 -10.30
CA ALA A 106 5.87 3.68 -9.54
C ALA A 106 6.21 3.63 -8.03
N LEU A 107 6.37 2.44 -7.45
CA LEU A 107 6.77 2.28 -6.04
C LEU A 107 8.20 2.77 -5.78
N ALA A 108 9.13 2.58 -6.74
CA ALA A 108 10.48 3.11 -6.63
C ALA A 108 10.50 4.65 -6.58
N ALA A 109 9.63 5.31 -7.36
CA ALA A 109 9.48 6.77 -7.31
C ALA A 109 8.94 7.25 -5.96
N VAL A 110 7.91 6.60 -5.40
CA VAL A 110 7.35 6.95 -4.07
C VAL A 110 8.38 6.73 -2.95
N PHE A 111 9.18 5.66 -3.04
CA PHE A 111 10.27 5.44 -2.09
C PHE A 111 11.31 6.57 -2.15
N LEU A 112 11.71 6.99 -3.35
CA LEU A 112 12.67 8.08 -3.53
C LEU A 112 12.10 9.42 -3.06
N GLU A 113 10.82 9.69 -3.31
CA GLU A 113 10.11 10.86 -2.79
C GLU A 113 10.14 10.89 -1.25
N GLY A 114 9.85 9.75 -0.59
CA GLY A 114 9.94 9.61 0.85
C GLY A 114 11.34 9.90 1.40
N CYS A 115 12.38 9.35 0.76
CA CYS A 115 13.77 9.63 1.11
C CYS A 115 14.11 11.12 0.95
N MET A 116 13.71 11.75 -0.15
CA MET A 116 13.94 13.17 -0.39
C MET A 116 13.22 14.03 0.65
N PHE A 117 11.99 13.68 1.02
CA PHE A 117 11.22 14.35 2.06
C PHE A 117 11.89 14.24 3.43
N LEU A 118 12.45 13.09 3.80
CA LEU A 118 13.18 12.93 5.06
C LEU A 118 14.43 13.81 5.11
N ILE A 119 15.20 13.88 4.02
CA ILE A 119 16.38 14.76 3.93
C ILE A 119 15.98 16.23 4.12
N ILE A 120 14.96 16.68 3.40
CA ILE A 120 14.44 18.06 3.48
C ILE A 120 13.88 18.36 4.89
N SER A 121 13.22 17.39 5.52
CA SER A 121 12.68 17.51 6.87
C SER A 121 13.78 17.62 7.92
N ALA A 122 14.85 16.83 7.79
CA ALA A 122 16.02 16.89 8.67
C ALA A 122 16.74 18.26 8.59
N LEU A 123 16.74 18.90 7.42
CA LEU A 123 17.26 20.26 7.22
C LEU A 123 16.35 21.37 7.81
N GLY A 124 15.20 21.02 8.40
CA GLY A 124 14.28 21.97 9.04
C GLY A 124 13.45 22.81 8.05
N PHE A 125 13.44 22.47 6.76
CA PHE A 125 12.73 23.22 5.73
C PHE A 125 11.20 23.15 5.91
N ARG A 126 10.70 22.06 6.50
CA ARG A 126 9.27 21.83 6.76
C ARG A 126 8.60 22.98 7.52
N ALA A 127 9.23 23.48 8.58
CA ALA A 127 8.67 24.57 9.39
C ALA A 127 8.71 25.92 8.65
N LYS A 128 9.78 26.18 7.87
CA LYS A 128 9.91 27.38 7.05
C LYS A 128 8.85 27.44 5.96
N LEU A 129 8.58 26.31 5.31
CA LEU A 129 7.54 26.22 4.29
C LEU A 129 6.15 26.51 4.87
N ALA A 130 5.82 25.89 6.01
CA ALA A 130 4.53 26.10 6.67
C ALA A 130 4.25 27.57 7.06
N LYS A 131 5.30 28.35 7.37
CA LYS A 131 5.18 29.79 7.68
C LYS A 131 4.94 30.65 6.43
N ARG A 132 5.41 30.21 5.25
CA ARG A 132 5.24 30.94 3.99
C ARG A 132 3.88 30.72 3.33
N ILE A 133 3.17 29.64 3.66
CA ILE A 133 1.86 29.35 3.05
C ILE A 133 0.80 30.27 3.68
N PRO A 134 0.11 31.11 2.88
CA PRO A 134 -0.94 31.99 3.38
C PRO A 134 -2.14 31.16 3.87
N ARG A 135 -2.78 31.62 4.96
CA ARG A 135 -3.96 30.98 5.56
C ARG A 135 -5.06 30.55 4.56
N PRO A 136 -5.47 31.37 3.57
CA PRO A 136 -6.52 30.95 2.62
C PRO A 136 -6.15 29.70 1.81
N VAL A 137 -4.88 29.54 1.44
CA VAL A 137 -4.41 28.35 0.68
C VAL A 137 -4.45 27.11 1.55
N ARG A 138 -4.10 27.23 2.84
CA ARG A 138 -4.19 26.11 3.80
C ARG A 138 -5.63 25.66 4.00
N LEU A 139 -6.57 26.60 4.10
CA LEU A 139 -7.98 26.30 4.34
C LEU A 139 -8.65 25.69 3.10
N SER A 140 -8.38 26.24 1.91
CA SER A 140 -8.88 25.70 0.64
C SER A 140 -8.36 24.27 0.40
N SER A 141 -7.10 23.99 0.73
CA SER A 141 -6.54 22.64 0.61
C SER A 141 -7.28 21.63 1.49
N ALA A 142 -7.57 21.98 2.75
CA ALA A 142 -8.33 21.12 3.66
C ALA A 142 -9.76 20.88 3.16
N ALA A 143 -10.44 21.92 2.65
CA ALA A 143 -11.77 21.81 2.05
C ALA A 143 -11.76 20.93 0.79
N GLY A 144 -10.76 21.06 -0.07
CA GLY A 144 -10.60 20.24 -1.27
C GLY A 144 -10.37 18.75 -0.96
N ILE A 145 -9.54 18.45 0.05
CA ILE A 145 -9.34 17.06 0.51
C ILE A 145 -10.65 16.48 1.07
N GLY A 146 -11.43 17.28 1.80
CA GLY A 146 -12.72 16.87 2.33
C GLY A 146 -13.83 16.70 1.28
N LEU A 147 -13.80 17.48 0.20
CA LEU A 147 -14.75 17.36 -0.92
C LEU A 147 -14.44 16.18 -1.85
N PHE A 148 -13.16 15.76 -1.92
CA PHE A 148 -12.74 14.63 -2.75
C PHE A 148 -13.15 13.27 -2.16
N LEU A 149 -13.25 13.18 -0.84
CA LEU A 149 -13.66 11.98 -0.10
C LEU A 149 -15.19 11.91 0.02
#